data_AF-A0A841LC38-F1
#
_entry.id   AF-A0A841LC38-F1
#
_cell.length_a   1.000
_cell.length_b   1.000
_cell.length_c   1.000
_cell.angle_alpha   90.00
_cell.angle_beta   90.00
_cell.angle_gamma   90.00
#
_symmetry.space_group_name_H-M   'P 1'
#
loop_
_entity.id
_entity.type
_entity.pdbx_description
1 polymer ?
#
loop_
_entity_poly.entity_id
_entity_poly.type
_entity_poly.pdbx_seq_one_letter_code
_entity_poly.pdbx_strand_id
1 'polypeptide(L)'
;MEKVNYQKIIISTFLKVLLMIVIIFILNSWPNIKQSFNGNVPPFNYWLDHSFKISNIILILGFGGYFYYKDLTAQKEAIEKAKKINEKRDNIEV
;
A
#
# COMPACT_ATOMS: atom_id res chain seq x y z
N MET A 1 -2.83 -23.18 16.05
CA MET A 1 -2.30 -21.80 16.17
C MET A 1 -2.59 -21.07 14.88
N GLU A 2 -3.41 -20.03 14.92
CA GLU A 2 -3.50 -19.10 13.78
C GLU A 2 -2.13 -18.45 13.58
N LYS A 3 -1.61 -18.53 12.36
CA LYS A 3 -0.30 -17.98 11.99
C LYS A 3 -0.50 -16.68 11.20
N VAL A 4 0.44 -15.76 11.35
CA VAL A 4 0.48 -14.53 10.55
C VAL A 4 0.57 -14.92 9.06
N ASN A 5 -0.33 -14.39 8.23
CA ASN A 5 -0.34 -14.66 6.80
C ASN A 5 0.54 -13.64 6.07
N TYR A 6 1.84 -13.92 5.99
CA TYR A 6 2.81 -13.06 5.33
C TYR A 6 2.53 -12.83 3.84
N GLN A 7 2.02 -13.84 3.13
CA GLN A 7 1.67 -13.71 1.71
C GLN A 7 0.59 -12.64 1.51
N LYS A 8 -0.47 -12.68 2.34
CA LYS A 8 -1.54 -11.67 2.32
C LYS A 8 -1.01 -10.27 2.64
N ILE A 9 -0.08 -10.14 3.59
CA ILE A 9 0.56 -8.86 3.93
C ILE A 9 1.35 -8.31 2.74
N ILE A 10 2.18 -9.15 2.11
CA ILE A 10 3.02 -8.75 0.98
C ILE A 10 2.14 -8.27 -0.18
N ILE A 11 1.10 -9.03 -0.55
CA ILE A 11 0.18 -8.66 -1.62
C ILE A 11 -0.54 -7.35 -1.29
N SER A 12 -1.06 -7.20 -0.06
CA SER A 12 -1.77 -5.97 0.34
C SER A 12 -0.84 -4.75 0.32
N THR A 13 0.39 -4.91 0.84
CA THR A 13 1.42 -3.87 0.84
C THR A 13 1.76 -3.47 -0.61
N PHE A 14 1.98 -4.45 -1.49
CA PHE A 14 2.27 -4.20 -2.90
C PHE A 14 1.14 -3.41 -3.59
N LEU A 15 -0.12 -3.79 -3.39
CA LEU A 15 -1.26 -3.07 -3.96
C LEU A 15 -1.37 -1.63 -3.44
N LYS A 16 -1.13 -1.40 -2.14
CA LYS A 16 -1.11 -0.04 -1.55
C LYS A 16 0.02 0.81 -2.12
N VAL A 17 1.20 0.21 -2.32
CA VAL A 17 2.34 0.87 -2.94
C VAL A 17 2.05 1.22 -4.41
N LEU A 18 1.47 0.30 -5.19
CA LEU A 18 1.06 0.57 -6.56
C LEU A 18 0.07 1.74 -6.63
N LEU A 19 -0.94 1.75 -5.76
CA LEU A 19 -1.92 2.84 -5.69
C LEU A 19 -1.23 4.19 -5.41
N MET A 20 -0.28 4.22 -4.48
CA MET A 20 0.49 5.42 -4.17
C MET A 20 1.34 5.89 -5.36
N ILE A 21 1.98 4.97 -6.09
CA ILE A 21 2.73 5.30 -7.32
C ILE A 21 1.79 5.97 -8.33
N VAL A 22 0.59 5.42 -8.52
CA VAL A 22 -0.43 5.99 -9.42
C VAL A 22 -0.84 7.39 -8.96
N ILE A 23 -1.08 7.60 -7.66
CA ILE A 23 -1.44 8.91 -7.11
C ILE A 23 -0.32 9.93 -7.35
N ILE A 24 0.93 9.57 -7.03
CA ILE A 24 2.10 10.44 -7.24
C ILE A 24 2.25 10.79 -8.72
N PHE A 25 2.09 9.81 -9.62
CA PHE A 25 2.12 10.03 -11.05
C PHE A 25 1.07 11.05 -11.50
N ILE A 26 -0.19 10.88 -11.06
CA ILE A 26 -1.28 11.80 -11.41
C ILE A 26 -0.99 13.22 -10.90
N LEU A 27 -0.53 13.37 -9.66
CA LEU A 27 -0.23 14.67 -9.08
C LEU A 27 0.92 15.37 -9.79
N ASN A 28 2.02 14.66 -10.05
CA ASN A 28 3.21 15.24 -10.70
C ASN A 28 2.97 15.59 -12.16
N SER A 29 2.11 14.81 -12.83
CA SER A 29 1.87 14.95 -14.26
C SER A 29 0.53 15.59 -14.58
N TRP A 30 -0.17 16.16 -13.60
CA TRP A 30 -1.49 16.77 -13.78
C TRP A 30 -1.55 17.79 -14.93
N PRO A 31 -0.58 18.72 -15.09
CA PRO A 31 -0.60 19.66 -16.22
C PRO A 31 -0.50 18.96 -17.58
N ASN A 32 0.26 17.87 -17.65
CA ASN A 32 0.46 17.07 -18.85
C ASN A 32 -0.79 16.25 -19.19
N ILE A 33 -1.42 15.66 -18.16
CA ILE A 33 -2.71 14.96 -18.27
C ILE A 33 -3.78 15.91 -18.81
N LYS A 34 -3.84 17.14 -18.27
CA LYS A 34 -4.77 18.17 -18.75
C LYS A 34 -4.53 18.54 -20.20
N GLN A 35 -3.28 18.69 -20.63
CA GLN A 35 -2.93 18.99 -22.03
C GLN A 35 -3.29 17.86 -22.99
N SER A 36 -3.15 16.60 -22.56
CA SER A 36 -3.55 15.44 -23.35
C SER A 36 -5.03 15.44 -23.71
N PHE A 37 -5.91 15.94 -22.84
CA PHE A 37 -7.35 16.10 -23.15
C PHE A 37 -7.64 17.13 -24.23
N ASN A 38 -6.70 18.05 -24.49
CA ASN A 38 -6.80 19.06 -25.56
C ASN A 38 -6.09 18.60 -26.86
N GLY A 39 -5.70 17.31 -26.96
CA GLY A 39 -5.01 16.75 -28.13
C GLY A 39 -3.49 16.88 -28.10
N ASN A 40 -2.92 17.57 -27.09
CA ASN A 40 -1.47 17.75 -26.95
C ASN A 40 -0.90 16.71 -25.98
N VAL A 41 -0.72 15.48 -26.47
CA VAL A 41 -0.17 14.37 -25.68
C VAL A 41 1.36 14.43 -25.70
N PRO A 42 2.05 14.64 -24.57
CA PRO A 42 3.51 14.60 -24.53
C PRO A 42 4.05 13.20 -24.85
N PRO A 43 5.25 13.11 -25.44
CA PRO A 43 5.87 11.82 -25.77
C PRO A 43 6.19 11.01 -24.51
N PHE A 44 6.23 9.68 -24.62
CA PHE A 44 6.41 8.77 -23.48
C PHE A 44 7.65 9.08 -22.62
N ASN A 45 8.79 9.38 -23.24
CA ASN A 45 10.03 9.73 -22.52
C ASN A 45 9.85 10.94 -21.60
N TYR A 46 9.04 11.91 -22.02
CA TYR A 46 8.74 13.07 -21.19
C TYR A 46 7.95 12.68 -19.93
N TRP A 47 7.02 11.73 -20.03
CA TRP A 47 6.30 11.22 -18.86
C TRP A 47 7.22 10.53 -17.86
N LEU A 48 8.19 9.76 -18.34
CA LEU A 48 9.16 9.10 -17.47
C LEU A 48 10.02 10.13 -16.72
N ASP A 49 10.59 11.09 -17.43
CA ASP A 49 11.50 12.09 -16.84
C ASP A 49 10.78 13.03 -15.85
N HIS A 50 9.51 13.36 -16.09
CA HIS A 50 8.77 14.26 -15.22
C HIS A 50 8.06 13.58 -14.04
N SER A 51 7.65 12.32 -14.19
CA SER A 51 6.83 11.64 -13.17
C SER A 51 7.67 10.97 -12.08
N PHE A 52 8.88 10.50 -12.42
CA PHE A 52 9.71 9.69 -11.54
C PHE A 52 10.87 10.49 -10.95
N LYS A 53 10.57 11.35 -9.97
CA LYS A 53 11.60 12.04 -9.19
C LYS A 53 12.13 11.12 -8.08
N ILE A 54 13.44 11.19 -7.82
CA ILE A 54 14.10 10.44 -6.73
C ILE A 54 13.45 10.71 -5.36
N SER A 55 12.94 11.93 -5.13
CA SER A 55 12.18 12.28 -3.93
C SER A 55 10.95 11.38 -3.71
N ASN A 56 10.29 10.94 -4.78
CA ASN A 56 9.13 10.06 -4.71
C ASN A 56 9.53 8.64 -4.32
N ILE A 57 10.75 8.19 -4.66
CA ILE A 57 11.26 6.86 -4.30
C ILE A 57 11.39 6.76 -2.78
N ILE A 58 11.91 7.79 -2.12
CA ILE A 58 12.02 7.83 -0.65
C ILE A 58 10.64 7.74 0.00
N LEU A 59 9.65 8.48 -0.52
CA LEU A 59 8.26 8.40 -0.05
C LEU A 59 7.67 6.99 -0.27
N ILE A 60 7.90 6.40 -1.45
CA ILE A 60 7.40 5.07 -1.79
C ILE A 60 7.96 4.02 -0.83
N LEU A 61 9.25 4.05 -0.55
CA LEU A 61 9.90 3.13 0.38
C LEU A 61 9.43 3.35 1.82
N GLY A 62 9.35 4.61 2.27
CA GLY A 62 8.90 4.96 3.61
C GLY A 62 7.45 4.51 3.88
N PHE A 63 6.53 4.84 2.98
CA PHE A 63 5.14 4.41 3.09
C PHE A 63 4.98 2.90 2.86
N GLY A 64 5.77 2.29 1.98
CA GLY A 64 5.77 0.84 1.78
C GLY A 64 6.15 0.07 3.06
N GLY A 65 7.24 0.48 3.71
CA GLY A 65 7.65 -0.06 5.01
C GLY A 65 6.59 0.17 6.09
N TYR A 66 6.01 1.38 6.14
CA TYR A 66 4.92 1.71 7.06
C TYR A 66 3.69 0.82 6.87
N PHE A 67 3.22 0.63 5.63
CA PHE A 67 2.06 -0.23 5.34
C PHE A 67 2.31 -1.68 5.71
N TYR A 68 3.50 -2.20 5.41
CA TYR A 68 3.89 -3.56 5.78
C TYR A 68 3.87 -3.75 7.30
N TYR A 69 4.52 -2.84 8.04
CA TYR A 69 4.59 -2.92 9.49
C TYR A 69 3.21 -2.80 10.15
N LYS A 70 2.37 -1.89 9.65
CA LYS A 70 1.00 -1.70 10.13
C LYS A 70 0.15 -2.95 9.93
N ASP A 71 0.17 -3.55 8.74
CA ASP A 71 -0.62 -4.76 8.43
C ASP A 71 -0.16 -5.97 9.24
N LEU A 72 1.15 -6.09 9.45
CA LEU A 72 1.73 -7.12 10.30
C LEU A 72 1.27 -6.98 11.76
N THR A 73 1.30 -5.76 12.28
CA THR A 73 0.85 -5.46 13.65
C THR A 73 -0.64 -5.75 13.81
N ALA A 74 -1.47 -5.28 12.87
CA ALA A 74 -2.92 -5.50 12.89
C ALA A 74 -3.29 -6.99 12.84
N GLN A 75 -2.59 -7.81 12.04
CA GLN A 75 -2.83 -9.26 12.03
C GLN A 75 -2.42 -9.93 13.33
N LYS A 76 -1.29 -9.54 13.93
CA LYS A 76 -0.88 -10.07 15.24
C LYS A 76 -1.93 -9.77 16.32
N GLU A 77 -2.43 -8.54 16.36
CA GLU A 77 -3.49 -8.14 17.28
C GLU A 77 -4.79 -8.91 17.03
N ALA A 78 -5.16 -9.14 15.77
CA ALA A 78 -6.36 -9.89 15.42
C ALA A 78 -6.26 -11.36 15.89
N ILE A 79 -5.11 -11.99 15.69
CA ILE A 79 -4.84 -13.37 16.15
C ILE A 79 -4.89 -13.45 17.68
N GLU A 80 -4.29 -12.48 18.39
CA GLU A 80 -4.30 -12.43 19.85
C GLU A 80 -5.72 -12.25 20.40
N LYS A 81 -6.52 -11.37 19.78
CA LYS A 81 -7.93 -11.19 20.14
C LYS A 81 -8.75 -12.45 19.88
N ALA A 82 -8.57 -13.11 18.74
CA ALA A 82 -9.25 -14.36 18.42
C ALA A 82 -8.92 -15.46 19.44
N LYS A 83 -7.64 -15.56 19.84
CA LYS A 83 -7.19 -16.50 20.88
C LYS A 83 -7.88 -16.24 22.22
N LYS A 84 -7.90 -14.99 22.70
CA LYS A 84 -8.57 -14.61 23.97
C LYS A 84 -10.08 -14.89 23.94
N ILE A 85 -10.72 -14.70 22.79
CA ILE A 85 -12.15 -14.99 22.63
C ILE A 85 -12.41 -16.49 22.73
N ASN A 86 -11.60 -17.32 22.08
CA ASN A 86 -11.76 -18.78 22.13
C ASN A 86 -11.50 -19.32 23.54
N GLU A 87 -10.43 -18.88 24.22
CA GLU A 87 -10.16 -19.26 25.62
C GLU A 87 -11.32 -18.87 26.55
N LYS A 88 -11.94 -17.70 26.33
CA LYS A 88 -13.11 -17.28 27.12
C LYS A 88 -14.34 -18.15 26.85
N ARG A 89 -14.57 -18.60 25.61
CA ARG A 89 -15.69 -19.49 25.27
C ARG A 89 -15.50 -20.86 25.90
N ASP A 90 -14.31 -21.43 25.78
CA ASP A 90 -13.97 -22.73 26.36
C ASP A 90 -14.16 -22.73 27.89
N ASN A 91 -13.85 -21.62 28.57
CA ASN A 91 -14.06 -21.48 30.03
C ASN A 91 -15.54 -21.28 30.44
N ILE A 92 -16.45 -20.95 29.52
CA ILE A 92 -17.89 -20.79 29.82
C ILE A 92 -18.65 -22.09 29.56
N GLU A 93 -18.14 -22.95 28.67
CA GLU A 93 -18.74 -24.24 28.32
C GLU A 93 -18.30 -25.40 29.24
N VAL A 94 -17.45 -25.12 30.25
CA VAL A 94 -16.97 -26.07 31.27
C VAL A 94 -17.68 -25.87 32.60
#